data_AF-A0A329RLC2-F1
#
_entry.id   AF-A0A329RLC2-F1
#
_cell.length_a   1.000
_cell.length_b   1.000
_cell.length_c   1.000
_cell.angle_alpha   90.00
_cell.angle_beta   90.00
_cell.angle_gamma   90.00
#
_symmetry.space_group_name_H-M   'P 1'
#
loop_
_entity.id
_entity.type
_entity.pdbx_description
1 polymer ?
#
loop_
_entity_poly.entity_id
_entity_poly.type
_entity_poly.pdbx_seq_one_letter_code
_entity_poly.pdbx_strand_id
1 'polypeptide(L)'
;MRKEERIEALKRYDAAMTVYGEKLPGDGLQELPSNGDAIRNKHCMFRLSNILFSDEFALRFCRTATRAELDGNLINERSLFWDDVQAAFVDESPDNHERNMLELNDDNFFSGIDPKMAKKGHSAKKLFAMWKEVNKNYVNAEAKFVSSRQNENDFRNFVSGRGDVLYLRKWLLMRQYSHRLLYYFMDSALT
;
A
#
# COMPACT_ATOMS: atom_id res chain seq x y z
N MET A 1 -12.97 -17.56 8.49
CA MET A 1 -11.57 -17.31 8.88
C MET A 1 -11.19 -18.22 10.03
N ARG A 2 -10.07 -18.92 9.93
CA ARG A 2 -9.58 -19.88 10.94
C ARG A 2 -8.98 -19.14 12.14
N LYS A 3 -8.93 -19.78 13.31
CA LYS A 3 -8.38 -19.21 14.56
C LYS A 3 -6.93 -18.72 14.40
N GLU A 4 -6.12 -19.43 13.62
CA GLU A 4 -4.72 -19.12 13.36
C GLU A 4 -4.55 -17.84 12.51
N GLU A 5 -5.35 -17.68 11.46
CA GLU A 5 -5.37 -16.46 10.61
C GLU A 5 -5.70 -15.21 11.43
N ARG A 6 -6.56 -15.36 12.45
CA ARG A 6 -6.95 -14.30 13.38
C ARG A 6 -5.82 -13.90 14.32
N ILE A 7 -5.13 -14.88 14.91
CA ILE A 7 -3.96 -14.63 15.77
C ILE A 7 -2.90 -13.89 14.95
N GLU A 8 -2.69 -14.30 13.70
CA GLU A 8 -1.70 -13.69 12.83
C GLU A 8 -2.02 -12.24 12.47
N ALA A 9 -3.26 -11.93 12.13
CA ALA A 9 -3.66 -10.54 11.84
C ALA A 9 -3.54 -9.62 13.06
N LEU A 10 -3.79 -10.13 14.27
CA LEU A 10 -3.60 -9.37 15.50
C LEU A 10 -2.10 -9.11 15.77
N LYS A 11 -1.23 -10.09 15.54
CA LYS A 11 0.23 -9.87 15.62
C LYS A 11 0.70 -8.78 14.64
N ARG A 12 0.13 -8.74 13.42
CA ARG A 12 0.43 -7.67 12.45
C ARG A 12 0.02 -6.30 12.98
N TYR A 13 -1.14 -6.21 13.60
CA TYR A 13 -1.59 -4.98 14.24
C TYR A 13 -0.62 -4.50 15.32
N ASP A 14 -0.22 -5.39 16.22
CA ASP A 14 0.71 -5.03 17.31
C ASP A 14 2.08 -4.59 16.76
N ALA A 15 2.60 -5.27 15.74
CA ALA A 15 3.83 -4.90 15.05
C ALA A 15 3.70 -3.53 14.34
N ALA A 16 2.61 -3.31 13.61
CA ALA A 16 2.34 -2.05 12.94
C ALA A 16 2.15 -0.89 13.92
N MET A 17 1.50 -1.12 15.07
CA MET A 17 1.36 -0.10 16.11
C MET A 17 2.67 0.23 16.80
N THR A 18 3.62 -0.71 16.86
CA THR A 18 4.99 -0.44 17.31
C THR A 18 5.73 0.48 16.34
N VAL A 19 5.52 0.30 15.03
CA VAL A 19 6.16 1.09 13.97
C VAL A 19 5.52 2.47 13.77
N TYR A 20 4.19 2.51 13.77
CA TYR A 20 3.41 3.69 13.38
C TYR A 20 2.72 4.38 14.55
N GLY A 21 2.93 3.91 15.78
CA GLY A 21 2.39 4.46 17.03
C GLY A 21 3.13 5.72 17.49
N GLU A 22 4.36 5.93 17.04
CA GLU A 22 4.97 7.25 17.06
C GLU A 22 4.29 8.11 15.99
N LYS A 23 3.74 9.26 16.41
CA LYS A 23 3.06 10.21 15.52
C LYS A 23 3.94 10.55 14.31
N LEU A 24 3.63 9.95 13.17
CA LEU A 24 4.06 10.49 11.87
C LEU A 24 3.16 11.69 11.54
N PRO A 25 3.71 12.77 10.97
CA PRO A 25 2.94 13.95 10.60
C PRO A 25 1.94 13.54 9.52
N GLY A 26 0.67 13.43 9.89
CA GLY A 26 -0.35 12.89 8.99
C GLY A 26 -1.74 12.75 9.63
N ASP A 27 -1.83 12.76 10.96
CA ASP A 27 -3.11 12.68 11.69
C ASP A 27 -4.00 13.93 11.57
N GLY A 28 -3.76 14.84 10.61
CA GLY A 28 -4.72 15.92 10.37
C GLY A 28 -4.24 17.17 9.63
N LEU A 29 -3.22 17.10 8.76
CA LEU A 29 -2.76 18.31 8.06
C LEU A 29 -2.61 18.06 6.57
N GLN A 30 -3.22 18.96 5.80
CA GLN A 30 -2.92 19.19 4.39
C GLN A 30 -1.40 19.25 4.22
N GLU A 31 -0.85 18.28 3.49
CA GLU A 31 0.59 18.15 3.30
C GLU A 31 1.14 19.42 2.65
N LEU A 32 1.88 20.21 3.42
CA LEU A 32 2.72 21.26 2.87
C LEU A 32 3.81 20.60 2.01
N PRO A 33 4.09 21.12 0.81
CA PRO A 33 5.12 20.56 -0.05
C PRO A 33 6.47 20.60 0.67
N SER A 34 7.12 19.43 0.78
CA SER A 34 8.58 19.41 0.86
C SER A 34 9.10 19.92 -0.47
N ASN A 35 10.07 20.84 -0.47
CA ASN A 35 10.56 21.55 -1.66
C ASN A 35 10.67 20.62 -2.89
N GLY A 36 9.73 20.72 -3.84
CA GLY A 36 9.73 20.01 -5.12
C GLY A 36 8.67 18.90 -5.30
N ASP A 37 8.07 18.36 -4.22
CA ASP A 37 7.08 17.27 -4.35
C ASP A 37 5.68 17.78 -4.69
N ALA A 38 5.02 17.13 -5.66
CA ALA A 38 3.64 17.38 -6.02
C ALA A 38 2.70 17.01 -4.86
N ILE A 39 1.66 17.83 -4.67
CA ILE A 39 0.57 17.52 -3.74
C ILE A 39 -0.21 16.33 -4.28
N ARG A 40 -0.29 15.24 -3.51
CA ARG A 40 -1.04 14.02 -3.84
C ARG A 40 -2.49 14.34 -4.20
N ASN A 41 -3.02 13.72 -5.25
CA ASN A 41 -4.46 13.72 -5.55
C ASN A 41 -5.07 12.32 -5.30
N LYS A 42 -6.40 12.21 -5.43
CA LYS A 42 -7.15 10.97 -5.16
C LYS A 42 -6.74 9.76 -6.04
N HIS A 43 -6.05 9.99 -7.15
CA HIS A 43 -5.65 8.94 -8.11
C HIS A 43 -4.27 8.35 -7.80
N CYS A 44 -3.42 9.11 -7.10
CA CYS A 44 -2.02 8.73 -6.89
C CYS A 44 -1.86 7.40 -6.15
N MET A 45 -2.69 7.11 -5.15
CA MET A 45 -2.59 5.84 -4.42
C MET A 45 -2.94 4.63 -5.30
N PHE A 46 -3.91 4.77 -6.19
CA PHE A 46 -4.33 3.70 -7.10
C PHE A 46 -3.27 3.40 -8.14
N ARG A 47 -2.69 4.46 -8.75
CA ARG A 47 -1.55 4.30 -9.66
C ARG A 47 -0.36 3.65 -8.96
N LEU A 48 -0.04 4.09 -7.74
CA LEU A 48 1.04 3.50 -6.95
C LEU A 48 0.78 2.02 -6.68
N SER A 49 -0.44 1.64 -6.28
CA SER A 49 -0.81 0.23 -6.12
C SER A 49 -0.64 -0.55 -7.42
N ASN A 50 -1.12 -0.06 -8.56
CA ASN A 50 -0.95 -0.78 -9.82
C ASN A 50 0.53 -1.03 -10.15
N ILE A 51 1.39 -0.05 -9.90
CA ILE A 51 2.84 -0.21 -10.11
C ILE A 51 3.37 -1.27 -9.16
N LEU A 52 3.17 -1.14 -7.84
CA LEU A 52 3.71 -2.07 -6.85
C LEU A 52 3.25 -3.52 -7.05
N PHE A 53 2.03 -3.70 -7.56
CA PHE A 53 1.42 -5.01 -7.80
C PHE A 53 1.44 -5.45 -9.27
N SER A 54 2.10 -4.72 -10.17
CA SER A 54 2.37 -5.13 -11.55
C SER A 54 3.27 -6.35 -11.61
N ASP A 55 3.26 -7.06 -12.74
CA ASP A 55 4.17 -8.21 -12.93
C ASP A 55 5.65 -7.82 -12.81
N GLU A 56 5.99 -6.61 -13.24
CA GLU A 56 7.35 -6.06 -13.21
C GLU A 56 7.86 -5.85 -11.76
N PHE A 57 7.04 -5.30 -10.88
CA PHE A 57 7.47 -4.88 -9.55
C PHE A 57 7.12 -5.87 -8.45
N ALA A 58 6.06 -6.66 -8.58
CA ALA A 58 5.47 -7.36 -7.46
C ALA A 58 6.44 -8.36 -6.78
N LEU A 59 7.27 -9.05 -7.56
CA LEU A 59 8.29 -9.96 -7.01
C LEU A 59 9.38 -9.21 -6.22
N ARG A 60 9.89 -8.09 -6.76
CA ARG A 60 10.89 -7.26 -6.07
C ARG A 60 10.29 -6.63 -4.82
N PHE A 61 9.04 -6.17 -4.94
CA PHE A 61 8.29 -5.63 -3.83
C PHE A 61 8.15 -6.65 -2.70
N CYS A 62 7.81 -7.92 -2.99
CA CYS A 62 7.80 -9.02 -2.00
C CYS A 62 9.13 -9.19 -1.28
N ARG A 63 10.25 -9.06 -2.00
CA ARG A 63 11.60 -9.31 -1.48
C ARG A 63 12.11 -8.15 -0.62
N THR A 64 11.83 -6.90 -1.00
CA THR A 64 12.16 -5.73 -0.16
C THR A 64 11.49 -5.75 1.22
N ALA A 65 10.43 -6.53 1.28
CA ALA A 65 9.54 -6.76 2.40
C ALA A 65 10.02 -7.91 3.31
N THR A 66 10.38 -9.07 2.75
CA THR A 66 10.91 -10.20 3.52
C THR A 66 12.18 -9.81 4.29
N ARG A 67 12.07 -9.72 5.62
CA ARG A 67 13.13 -9.34 6.58
C ARG A 67 14.31 -10.32 6.68
N ALA A 68 14.40 -11.32 5.80
CA ALA A 68 15.47 -12.29 5.83
C ALA A 68 16.70 -11.71 5.11
N GLU A 69 17.76 -11.52 5.89
CA GLU A 69 19.14 -11.18 5.49
C GLU A 69 19.47 -9.67 5.51
N LEU A 70 19.78 -9.20 6.72
CA LEU A 70 20.45 -7.93 6.99
C LEU A 70 21.87 -7.95 6.39
N ASP A 71 22.02 -7.54 5.14
CA ASP A 71 23.30 -7.14 4.54
C ASP A 71 23.17 -5.73 3.94
N GLY A 72 24.24 -4.93 4.01
CA GLY A 72 24.28 -3.53 3.56
C GLY A 72 23.88 -3.30 2.09
N ASN A 73 23.81 -4.36 1.29
CA ASN A 73 23.32 -4.33 -0.09
C ASN A 73 21.81 -4.03 -0.18
N LEU A 74 21.01 -4.38 0.81
CA LEU A 74 19.54 -4.22 0.79
C LEU A 74 19.07 -2.77 0.99
N ILE A 75 19.84 -1.91 1.66
CA ILE A 75 19.52 -0.48 1.77
C ILE A 75 19.65 0.19 0.40
N ASN A 76 20.69 -0.16 -0.34
CA ASN A 76 20.88 0.30 -1.71
C ASN A 76 19.80 -0.26 -2.64
N GLU A 77 19.47 -1.55 -2.55
CA GLU A 77 18.38 -2.15 -3.32
C GLU A 77 17.00 -1.56 -3.01
N ARG A 78 16.73 -1.17 -1.75
CA ARG A 78 15.50 -0.46 -1.39
C ARG A 78 15.46 0.94 -1.97
N SER A 79 16.58 1.67 -1.95
CA SER A 79 16.67 2.99 -2.62
C SER A 79 16.39 2.83 -4.11
N LEU A 80 17.12 1.92 -4.77
CA LEU A 80 16.97 1.63 -6.20
C LEU A 80 15.56 1.17 -6.56
N PHE A 81 14.92 0.36 -5.71
CA PHE A 81 13.53 -0.05 -5.91
C PHE A 81 12.58 1.15 -5.92
N TRP A 82 12.69 2.06 -4.97
CA TRP A 82 11.81 3.24 -4.93
C TRP A 82 12.14 4.26 -6.03
N ASP A 83 13.38 4.32 -6.49
CA ASP A 83 13.77 5.10 -7.67
C ASP A 83 13.13 4.50 -8.95
N ASP A 84 13.14 3.17 -9.11
CA ASP A 84 12.45 2.49 -10.23
C ASP A 84 10.93 2.69 -10.15
N VAL A 85 10.35 2.61 -8.94
CA VAL A 85 8.92 2.90 -8.73
C VAL A 85 8.62 4.35 -9.10
N GLN A 86 9.51 5.29 -8.76
CA GLN A 86 9.36 6.69 -9.16
C GLN A 86 9.37 6.83 -10.68
N ALA A 87 10.33 6.21 -11.37
CA ALA A 87 10.43 6.21 -12.82
C ALA A 87 9.14 5.67 -13.46
N ALA A 88 8.65 4.52 -13.00
CA ALA A 88 7.39 3.95 -13.48
C ALA A 88 6.16 4.81 -13.14
N PHE A 89 6.21 5.56 -12.03
CA PHE A 89 5.14 6.44 -11.62
C PHE A 89 5.03 7.68 -12.52
N VAL A 90 6.16 8.30 -12.86
CA VAL A 90 6.20 9.49 -13.74
C VAL A 90 6.01 9.15 -15.22
N ASP A 91 6.27 7.90 -15.61
CA ASP A 91 6.19 7.43 -16.99
C ASP A 91 4.86 7.76 -17.70
N GLU A 92 4.98 8.16 -18.97
CA GLU A 92 3.90 8.57 -19.88
C GLU A 92 3.43 7.42 -20.77
N SER A 93 3.33 6.22 -20.21
CA SER A 93 2.79 5.07 -20.94
C SER A 93 1.36 5.32 -21.43
N PRO A 94 0.95 4.60 -22.49
CA PRO A 94 -0.38 4.72 -23.06
C PRO A 94 -1.51 4.54 -22.03
N ASP A 95 -2.64 5.18 -22.29
CA ASP A 95 -3.84 5.14 -21.42
C ASP A 95 -4.31 3.71 -21.08
N ASN A 96 -4.08 2.74 -21.97
CA ASN A 96 -4.46 1.33 -21.78
C ASN A 96 -3.41 0.48 -21.04
N HIS A 97 -2.34 1.08 -20.51
CA HIS A 97 -1.36 0.37 -19.71
C HIS A 97 -1.93 0.07 -18.31
N GLU A 98 -1.63 -1.10 -17.74
CA GLU A 98 -2.13 -1.53 -16.41
C GLU A 98 -1.96 -0.49 -15.28
N ARG A 99 -0.88 0.32 -15.28
CA ARG A 99 -0.66 1.40 -14.30
C ARG A 99 -1.54 2.64 -14.48
N ASN A 100 -2.19 2.77 -15.63
CA ASN A 100 -3.17 3.80 -15.96
C ASN A 100 -4.62 3.31 -15.81
N MET A 101 -4.85 2.00 -15.76
CA MET A 101 -6.18 1.41 -15.73
C MET A 101 -6.64 1.06 -14.32
N LEU A 102 -7.94 1.23 -14.04
CA LEU A 102 -8.55 0.72 -12.83
C LEU A 102 -8.92 -0.75 -13.04
N GLU A 103 -7.96 -1.65 -12.84
CA GLU A 103 -8.10 -3.09 -13.11
C GLU A 103 -9.23 -3.77 -12.31
N LEU A 104 -9.65 -3.17 -11.18
CA LEU A 104 -10.58 -3.78 -10.21
C LEU A 104 -11.91 -3.00 -10.13
N ASN A 105 -12.51 -2.70 -11.28
CA ASN A 105 -13.62 -1.76 -11.46
C ASN A 105 -15.00 -2.23 -10.95
N ASP A 106 -15.09 -3.36 -10.26
CA ASP A 106 -16.39 -3.93 -9.83
C ASP A 106 -16.97 -3.27 -8.56
N ASP A 107 -16.53 -2.06 -8.20
CA ASP A 107 -17.01 -1.35 -7.00
C ASP A 107 -17.38 0.10 -7.27
N ASN A 108 -18.61 0.48 -6.90
CA ASN A 108 -19.01 1.89 -6.83
C ASN A 108 -18.07 2.72 -5.92
N PHE A 109 -17.32 2.05 -5.04
CA PHE A 109 -16.32 2.64 -4.16
C PHE A 109 -15.17 3.35 -4.91
N PHE A 110 -14.95 3.01 -6.19
CA PHE A 110 -13.89 3.62 -7.01
C PHE A 110 -14.45 4.59 -8.06
N SER A 111 -15.72 4.99 -7.93
CA SER A 111 -16.34 5.93 -8.86
C SER A 111 -15.53 7.23 -8.98
N GLY A 112 -15.22 7.61 -10.22
CA GLY A 112 -14.43 8.80 -10.52
C GLY A 112 -12.94 8.69 -10.18
N ILE A 113 -12.42 7.47 -9.95
CA ILE A 113 -10.99 7.20 -9.88
C ILE A 113 -10.48 6.79 -11.27
N ASP A 114 -9.51 7.55 -11.75
CA ASP A 114 -8.75 7.26 -12.96
C ASP A 114 -7.24 7.33 -12.65
N PRO A 115 -6.51 6.20 -12.54
CA PRO A 115 -5.09 6.18 -12.21
C PRO A 115 -4.20 7.00 -13.16
N LYS A 116 -4.62 7.22 -14.40
CA LYS A 116 -3.87 8.05 -15.36
C LYS A 116 -3.79 9.51 -14.93
N MET A 117 -4.80 9.99 -14.21
CA MET A 117 -4.92 11.36 -13.69
C MET A 117 -4.08 11.59 -12.43
N ALA A 118 -3.27 10.62 -12.00
CA ALA A 118 -2.33 10.77 -10.89
C ALA A 118 -1.29 11.87 -11.19
N LYS A 119 -1.09 12.77 -10.23
CA LYS A 119 -0.04 13.80 -10.32
C LYS A 119 1.33 13.15 -10.25
N LYS A 120 2.14 13.33 -11.30
CA LYS A 120 3.38 12.57 -11.52
C LYS A 120 4.55 12.99 -10.63
N GLY A 121 4.67 14.27 -10.26
CA GLY A 121 5.85 14.85 -9.60
C GLY A 121 6.08 14.43 -8.14
N HIS A 122 6.03 13.15 -7.81
CA HIS A 122 6.38 12.62 -6.50
C HIS A 122 7.81 12.07 -6.51
N SER A 123 8.60 12.38 -5.49
CA SER A 123 9.89 11.74 -5.24
C SER A 123 9.72 10.28 -4.81
N ALA A 124 10.77 9.47 -4.99
CA ALA A 124 10.85 8.10 -4.45
C ALA A 124 10.51 8.05 -2.94
N LYS A 125 11.05 9.00 -2.18
CA LYS A 125 10.77 9.17 -0.73
C LYS A 125 9.29 9.43 -0.46
N LYS A 126 8.64 10.27 -1.27
CA LYS A 126 7.22 10.59 -1.14
C LYS A 126 6.34 9.38 -1.44
N LEU A 127 6.66 8.63 -2.50
CA LEU A 127 5.94 7.41 -2.87
C LEU A 127 6.07 6.33 -1.79
N PHE A 128 7.25 6.18 -1.17
CA PHE A 128 7.42 5.30 -0.01
C PHE A 128 6.56 5.74 1.19
N ALA A 129 6.51 7.04 1.49
CA ALA A 129 5.65 7.56 2.56
C ALA A 129 4.15 7.30 2.30
N MET A 130 3.71 7.49 1.05
CA MET A 130 2.35 7.16 0.61
C MET A 130 2.04 5.67 0.80
N TRP A 131 2.96 4.79 0.41
CA TRP A 131 2.83 3.35 0.67
C TRP A 131 2.68 3.03 2.16
N LYS A 132 3.55 3.60 3.02
CA LYS A 132 3.46 3.39 4.47
C LYS A 132 2.10 3.81 5.03
N GLU A 133 1.53 4.90 4.54
CA GLU A 133 0.20 5.36 4.96
C GLU A 133 -0.91 4.35 4.60
N VAL A 134 -1.02 3.93 3.34
CA VAL A 134 -2.07 2.97 2.93
C VAL A 134 -1.89 1.63 3.63
N ASN A 135 -0.65 1.20 3.83
CA ASN A 135 -0.31 -0.04 4.49
C ASN A 135 -0.72 -0.02 5.98
N LYS A 136 -0.40 1.05 6.73
CA LYS A 136 -0.86 1.25 8.12
C LYS A 136 -2.38 1.17 8.22
N ASN A 137 -3.08 1.88 7.34
CA ASN A 137 -4.54 1.91 7.35
C ASN A 137 -5.15 0.54 7.02
N TYR A 138 -4.53 -0.21 6.10
CA TYR A 138 -4.92 -1.59 5.81
C TYR A 138 -4.76 -2.50 7.01
N VAL A 139 -3.62 -2.46 7.72
CA VAL A 139 -3.41 -3.29 8.93
C VAL A 139 -4.48 -2.98 9.98
N ASN A 140 -4.75 -1.70 10.21
CA ASN A 140 -5.76 -1.27 11.17
C ASN A 140 -7.17 -1.76 10.77
N ALA A 141 -7.53 -1.66 9.49
CA ALA A 141 -8.80 -2.17 8.99
C ALA A 141 -8.88 -3.70 9.10
N GLU A 142 -7.81 -4.42 8.79
CA GLU A 142 -7.71 -5.87 8.88
C GLU A 142 -7.87 -6.35 10.32
N ALA A 143 -7.20 -5.70 11.27
CA ALA A 143 -7.28 -6.02 12.70
C ALA A 143 -8.70 -5.87 13.25
N LYS A 144 -9.41 -4.81 12.85
CA LYS A 144 -10.82 -4.57 13.22
C LYS A 144 -11.76 -5.57 12.56
N PHE A 145 -11.55 -5.87 11.27
CA PHE A 145 -12.32 -6.86 10.53
C PHE A 145 -12.22 -8.24 11.19
N VAL A 146 -11.00 -8.68 11.49
CA VAL A 146 -10.69 -9.93 12.23
C VAL A 146 -11.21 -9.87 13.68
N SER A 147 -11.14 -8.68 14.27
CA SER A 147 -11.73 -8.19 15.53
C SER A 147 -13.14 -8.69 15.76
N SER A 148 -13.98 -8.31 14.80
CA SER A 148 -15.43 -8.21 14.89
C SER A 148 -16.20 -9.53 15.02
N ARG A 149 -15.53 -10.69 15.16
CA ARG A 149 -16.09 -12.05 15.36
C ARG A 149 -17.63 -12.06 15.48
N GLN A 150 -18.29 -12.43 14.38
CA GLN A 150 -19.74 -12.64 14.17
C GLN A 150 -20.44 -11.55 13.35
N ASN A 151 -21.24 -12.06 12.39
CA ASN A 151 -22.03 -11.41 11.36
C ASN A 151 -21.23 -11.00 10.12
N GLU A 152 -21.88 -11.12 8.97
CA GLU A 152 -21.43 -10.92 7.59
C GLU A 152 -20.91 -9.48 7.34
N ASN A 153 -19.90 -9.06 8.07
CA ASN A 153 -19.35 -7.72 7.96
C ASN A 153 -18.33 -7.70 6.84
N ASP A 154 -18.70 -7.08 5.72
CA ASP A 154 -17.82 -6.81 4.60
C ASP A 154 -16.61 -5.95 5.05
N PHE A 155 -15.40 -6.26 4.56
CA PHE A 155 -14.17 -5.52 4.87
C PHE A 155 -14.31 -4.02 4.56
N ARG A 156 -15.12 -3.65 3.56
CA ARG A 156 -15.40 -2.24 3.22
C ARG A 156 -15.91 -1.43 4.42
N ASN A 157 -16.54 -2.06 5.40
CA ASN A 157 -17.05 -1.39 6.59
C ASN A 157 -15.93 -0.94 7.56
N PHE A 158 -14.70 -1.43 7.35
CA PHE A 158 -13.55 -1.17 8.23
C PHE A 158 -12.54 -0.20 7.63
N VAL A 159 -12.72 0.23 6.38
CA VAL A 159 -11.78 1.14 5.68
C VAL A 159 -12.13 2.61 5.84
N SER A 160 -13.21 2.97 6.55
CA SER A 160 -13.60 4.38 6.79
C SER A 160 -13.65 5.25 5.53
N GLY A 161 -14.19 4.73 4.42
CA GLY A 161 -14.26 5.47 3.15
C GLY A 161 -12.95 5.52 2.34
N ARG A 162 -11.87 4.89 2.82
CA ARG A 162 -10.56 4.85 2.16
C ARG A 162 -10.54 3.84 1.01
N GLY A 163 -10.88 4.31 -0.19
CA GLY A 163 -10.92 3.46 -1.39
C GLY A 163 -9.56 2.86 -1.73
N ASP A 164 -8.47 3.58 -1.47
CA ASP A 164 -7.10 3.09 -1.63
C ASP A 164 -6.80 1.85 -0.76
N VAL A 165 -7.33 1.79 0.46
CA VAL A 165 -7.17 0.64 1.36
C VAL A 165 -7.97 -0.57 0.88
N LEU A 166 -9.20 -0.34 0.39
CA LEU A 166 -10.02 -1.40 -0.21
C LEU A 166 -9.38 -1.92 -1.50
N TYR A 167 -8.82 -1.04 -2.32
CA TYR A 167 -8.10 -1.37 -3.54
C TYR A 167 -6.87 -2.22 -3.26
N LEU A 168 -6.09 -1.86 -2.23
CA LEU A 168 -4.99 -2.68 -1.73
C LEU A 168 -5.46 -4.10 -1.35
N ARG A 169 -6.58 -4.22 -0.62
CA ARG A 169 -7.14 -5.55 -0.30
C ARG A 169 -7.45 -6.37 -1.55
N LYS A 170 -8.07 -5.77 -2.56
CA LYS A 170 -8.41 -6.45 -3.81
C LYS A 170 -7.15 -6.93 -4.55
N TRP A 171 -6.09 -6.11 -4.62
CA TRP A 171 -4.79 -6.52 -5.17
C TRP A 171 -4.20 -7.73 -4.45
N LEU A 172 -4.22 -7.72 -3.12
CA LEU A 172 -3.72 -8.82 -2.29
C LEU A 172 -4.48 -10.13 -2.52
N LEU A 173 -5.80 -10.04 -2.70
CA LEU A 173 -6.64 -11.20 -3.03
C LEU A 173 -6.35 -11.73 -4.45
N MET A 174 -6.21 -10.85 -5.44
CA MET A 174 -5.94 -11.26 -6.83
C MET A 174 -4.59 -11.96 -7.00
N ARG A 175 -3.55 -11.40 -6.39
CA ARG A 175 -2.18 -11.94 -6.52
C ARG A 175 -1.95 -13.20 -5.69
N GLN A 176 -3.01 -13.73 -5.06
CA GLN A 176 -2.96 -14.89 -4.15
C GLN A 176 -1.84 -14.77 -3.11
N TYR A 177 -1.49 -13.54 -2.73
CA TYR A 177 -0.58 -13.34 -1.62
C TYR A 177 -1.30 -13.88 -0.40
N SER A 178 -0.87 -15.06 0.06
CA SER A 178 -1.37 -15.60 1.31
C SER A 178 -1.22 -14.51 2.38
N HIS A 179 -2.13 -14.44 3.36
CA HIS A 179 -1.97 -13.55 4.51
C HIS A 179 -0.59 -13.72 5.21
N ARG A 180 0.16 -14.80 4.92
CA ARG A 180 1.56 -14.99 5.29
C ARG A 180 2.57 -14.14 4.52
N LEU A 181 2.38 -13.90 3.22
CA LEU A 181 3.26 -13.01 2.44
C LEU A 181 3.09 -11.54 2.86
N LEU A 182 1.91 -11.16 3.37
CA LEU A 182 1.69 -9.88 4.07
C LEU A 182 2.58 -9.66 5.29
N TYR A 183 2.97 -10.73 5.99
CA TYR A 183 3.87 -10.64 7.15
C TYR A 183 5.25 -10.11 6.75
N TYR A 184 5.67 -10.46 5.54
CA TYR A 184 6.89 -9.95 4.96
C TYR A 184 6.68 -8.53 4.42
N PHE A 185 5.56 -8.21 3.75
CA PHE A 185 5.28 -6.86 3.21
C PHE A 185 5.38 -5.68 4.19
N MET A 186 5.30 -5.93 5.50
CA MET A 186 5.10 -4.90 6.51
C MET A 186 6.28 -4.71 7.47
N ASP A 187 7.26 -5.61 7.48
CA ASP A 187 8.43 -5.55 8.36
C ASP A 187 9.50 -4.55 7.86
N SER A 188 9.34 -4.02 6.64
CA SER A 188 10.23 -3.01 6.04
C SER A 188 10.03 -1.59 6.57
N ALA A 189 9.08 -1.37 7.49
CA ALA A 189 8.80 -0.06 8.08
C ALA A 189 9.48 0.15 9.46
N LEU A 190 10.24 -0.85 9.94
CA LEU A 190 10.90 -0.87 11.27
C LEU A 190 12.26 -0.15 11.36
N THR A 191 12.69 0.56 10.32
CA THR A 191 13.91 1.39 10.33
C THR A 191 13.74 2.60 9.45
#